data_AF-A0A958HHJ0-F1
#
_entry.id   AF-A0A958HHJ0-F1
#
_cell.length_a   1.000
_cell.length_b   1.000
_cell.length_c   1.000
_cell.angle_alpha   90.00
_cell.angle_beta   90.00
_cell.angle_gamma   90.00
#
_symmetry.space_group_name_H-M   'P 1'
#
loop_
_entity.id
_entity.type
_entity.pdbx_description
1 polymer ?
#
loop_
_entity_poly.entity_id
_entity_poly.type
_entity_poly.pdbx_seq_one_letter_code
_entity_poly.pdbx_strand_id
1 'polypeptide(L)'
;MKLNQLLSLGLMTAGAAATILPLQRRVIWDNANRTFAIALDLDDTTEAAARAGVALDDLLHELWHAGATHLTVPEDTLARLMAQGRLAVAVPVVPLPEPPRVARW
;
A
#
# COMPACT_ATOMS: atom_id res chain seq x y z
N MET A 1 32.94 10.70 -29.73
CA MET A 1 31.47 10.68 -29.56
C MET A 1 30.86 11.73 -30.48
N LYS A 2 29.78 11.40 -31.19
CA LYS A 2 29.17 12.32 -32.18
C LYS A 2 28.39 13.41 -31.44
N LEU A 3 28.50 14.67 -31.86
CA LEU A 3 27.80 15.83 -31.27
C LEU A 3 26.32 15.57 -31.01
N ASN A 4 25.67 14.83 -31.92
CA ASN A 4 24.27 14.44 -31.81
C ASN A 4 23.96 13.60 -30.56
N GLN A 5 24.87 12.70 -30.15
CA GLN A 5 24.69 11.87 -28.96
C GLN A 5 24.76 12.69 -27.67
N LEU A 6 25.65 13.67 -27.60
CA LEU A 6 25.74 14.59 -26.45
C LEU A 6 24.50 15.47 -26.35
N LEU A 7 23.98 15.91 -27.50
CA LEU A 7 22.78 16.74 -27.58
C LEU A 7 21.52 15.96 -27.18
N SER A 8 21.37 14.72 -27.65
CA SER A 8 20.28 13.83 -27.23
C SER A 8 20.35 13.49 -25.73
N LEU A 9 21.55 13.19 -25.21
CA LEU A 9 21.74 12.88 -23.79
C LEU A 9 21.46 14.10 -22.89
N GLY A 10 21.86 15.28 -23.35
CA GLY A 10 21.56 16.55 -22.68
C GLY A 10 20.06 16.85 -22.66
N LEU A 11 19.35 16.62 -23.79
CA LEU A 11 17.90 16.79 -23.84
C LEU A 11 17.16 15.81 -22.92
N MET A 12 17.59 14.54 -22.89
CA MET A 12 16.98 13.52 -22.02
C MET A 12 17.19 13.83 -20.55
N THR A 13 18.40 14.23 -20.16
CA THR A 13 18.71 14.58 -18.76
C THR A 13 18.01 15.86 -18.34
N ALA A 14 17.95 16.88 -19.19
CA ALA A 14 17.19 18.10 -18.93
C ALA A 14 15.68 17.84 -18.85
N GLY A 15 15.14 17.01 -19.74
CA GLY A 15 13.74 16.58 -19.71
C GLY A 15 13.40 15.80 -18.44
N ALA A 16 14.24 14.84 -18.06
CA ALA A 16 14.07 14.08 -16.82
C ALA A 16 14.08 15.01 -15.60
N ALA A 17 15.07 15.91 -15.50
CA ALA A 17 15.16 16.87 -14.41
C ALA A 17 13.94 17.81 -14.34
N ALA A 18 13.45 18.29 -15.50
CA ALA A 18 12.28 19.15 -15.57
C ALA A 18 10.99 18.47 -15.09
N THR A 19 10.88 17.15 -15.22
CA THR A 19 9.69 16.39 -14.79
C THR A 19 9.64 16.07 -13.29
N ILE A 20 10.74 16.22 -12.55
CA ILE A 20 10.81 15.83 -11.13
C ILE A 20 9.82 16.64 -10.28
N LEU A 21 9.85 17.97 -10.40
CA LEU A 21 8.99 18.86 -9.61
C LEU A 21 7.48 18.67 -9.85
N PRO A 22 6.97 18.60 -11.11
CA PRO A 22 5.55 18.34 -11.34
C PRO A 22 5.12 16.95 -10.87
N LEU A 23 5.97 15.92 -11.00
CA LEU A 23 5.69 14.59 -10.47
C LEU A 23 5.59 14.60 -8.94
N GLN A 24 6.52 15.27 -8.25
CA GLN A 24 6.46 15.40 -6.79
C GLN A 24 5.18 16.12 -6.34
N ARG A 25 4.81 17.23 -7.01
CA ARG A 25 3.56 17.95 -6.70
C ARG A 25 2.34 17.07 -6.90
N ARG A 26 2.32 16.25 -7.95
CA ARG A 26 1.23 15.32 -8.22
C ARG A 26 1.12 14.25 -7.14
N VAL A 27 2.25 13.66 -6.73
CA VAL A 27 2.29 12.67 -5.65
C VAL A 27 1.80 13.28 -4.33
N ILE A 28 2.23 14.49 -3.99
CA ILE A 28 1.79 15.19 -2.78
C ILE A 28 0.29 15.47 -2.86
N TRP A 29 -0.20 15.95 -4.01
CA TRP A 29 -1.62 16.23 -4.21
C TRP A 29 -2.48 14.96 -4.12
N ASP A 30 -2.07 13.87 -4.79
CA ASP A 30 -2.80 12.61 -4.78
C ASP A 30 -2.80 11.99 -3.38
N ASN A 31 -1.71 12.14 -2.61
CA ASN A 31 -1.67 11.72 -1.21
C ASN A 31 -2.54 12.60 -0.30
N ALA A 32 -2.55 13.92 -0.50
CA ALA A 32 -3.34 14.86 0.30
C ALA A 32 -4.85 14.78 -0.01
N ASN A 33 -5.21 14.41 -1.25
CA ASN A 33 -6.59 14.32 -1.72
C ASN A 33 -7.05 12.86 -1.87
N ARG A 34 -6.43 11.93 -1.14
CA ARG A 34 -6.85 10.52 -1.13
C ARG A 34 -8.13 10.38 -0.31
N THR A 35 -9.27 10.73 -0.92
CA THR A 35 -10.60 10.75 -0.28
C THR A 35 -11.27 9.38 -0.22
N PHE A 36 -10.74 8.40 -0.95
CA PHE A 36 -11.31 7.06 -1.05
C PHE A 36 -10.26 6.01 -0.68
N ALA A 37 -10.69 5.01 0.08
CA ALA A 37 -9.89 3.86 0.46
C ALA A 37 -10.53 2.60 -0.14
N ILE A 38 -9.71 1.77 -0.78
CA ILE A 38 -10.11 0.41 -1.16
C ILE A 38 -9.76 -0.49 0.01
N ALA A 39 -10.80 -1.07 0.61
CA ALA A 39 -10.71 -2.02 1.70
C ALA A 39 -11.04 -3.41 1.19
N LEU A 40 -10.17 -4.37 1.49
CA LEU A 40 -10.34 -5.79 1.17
C LEU A 40 -10.89 -6.52 2.38
N ASP A 41 -11.82 -7.45 2.21
CA ASP A 41 -12.21 -8.32 3.32
C ASP A 41 -11.18 -9.44 3.52
N LEU A 42 -10.79 -9.71 4.77
CA LEU A 42 -9.78 -10.73 5.07
C LEU A 42 -10.21 -12.13 4.63
N ASP A 43 -11.47 -12.49 4.82
CA ASP A 43 -11.93 -13.84 4.49
C ASP A 43 -12.02 -14.02 2.98
N ASP A 44 -12.58 -13.04 2.27
CA ASP A 44 -12.64 -13.06 0.80
C ASP A 44 -11.23 -13.09 0.19
N THR A 45 -10.29 -12.32 0.74
CA THR A 45 -8.91 -12.27 0.24
C THR A 45 -8.17 -13.58 0.55
N THR A 46 -8.42 -14.18 1.72
CA THR A 46 -7.87 -15.50 2.08
C THR A 46 -8.41 -16.58 1.14
N GLU A 47 -9.70 -16.53 0.82
CA GLU A 47 -10.32 -17.46 -0.11
C GLU A 47 -9.79 -17.26 -1.54
N ALA A 48 -9.60 -16.01 -1.96
CA ALA A 48 -8.99 -15.67 -3.25
C ALA A 48 -7.54 -16.19 -3.35
N ALA A 49 -6.72 -16.02 -2.31
CA ALA A 49 -5.35 -16.54 -2.25
C ALA A 49 -5.34 -18.07 -2.35
N ALA A 50 -6.22 -18.74 -1.60
CA ALA A 50 -6.35 -20.18 -1.63
C ALA A 50 -6.77 -20.69 -3.02
N ARG A 51 -7.71 -20.02 -3.70
CA ARG A 51 -8.13 -20.36 -5.07
C ARG A 51 -7.04 -20.13 -6.11
N ALA A 52 -6.26 -19.06 -5.94
CA ALA A 52 -5.15 -18.73 -6.82
C ALA A 52 -3.91 -19.61 -6.56
N GLY A 53 -3.89 -20.36 -5.46
CA GLY A 53 -2.75 -21.21 -5.08
C GLY A 53 -1.51 -20.40 -4.67
N VAL A 54 -1.71 -19.16 -4.22
CA VAL A 54 -0.65 -18.25 -3.78
C VAL A 54 -0.73 -18.01 -2.28
N ALA A 55 0.38 -17.59 -1.68
CA ALA A 55 0.38 -17.20 -0.28
C ALA A 55 -0.40 -15.88 -0.09
N LEU A 56 -1.05 -15.73 1.07
CA LEU A 56 -1.91 -14.56 1.34
C LEU A 56 -1.10 -13.26 1.36
N ASP A 57 0.12 -13.29 1.90
CA ASP A 57 1.06 -12.18 1.91
C ASP A 57 1.47 -11.73 0.50
N ASP A 58 1.72 -12.68 -0.39
CA ASP A 58 2.02 -12.39 -1.80
C ASP A 58 0.82 -11.71 -2.49
N LEU A 59 -0.38 -12.25 -2.30
CA LEU A 59 -1.60 -11.65 -2.87
C LEU A 59 -1.85 -10.25 -2.31
N LEU A 60 -1.71 -10.06 -1.00
CA LEU A 60 -1.88 -8.74 -0.37
C LEU A 60 -0.85 -7.74 -0.88
N HIS A 61 0.37 -8.18 -1.14
CA HIS A 61 1.41 -7.35 -1.74
C HIS A 61 1.02 -6.90 -3.16
N GLU A 62 0.56 -7.82 -4.00
CA GLU A 62 0.09 -7.49 -5.35
C GLU A 62 -1.12 -6.53 -5.32
N LEU A 63 -2.10 -6.82 -4.46
CA LEU A 63 -3.30 -5.98 -4.32
C LEU A 63 -2.97 -4.58 -3.80
N TRP A 64 -1.97 -4.45 -2.90
CA TRP A 64 -1.47 -3.15 -2.46
C TRP A 64 -0.93 -2.32 -3.63
N HIS A 65 -0.13 -2.93 -4.51
CA HIS A 65 0.35 -2.27 -5.73
C HIS A 65 -0.78 -1.96 -6.72
N ALA A 66 -1.85 -2.74 -6.71
CA ALA A 66 -3.07 -2.49 -7.47
C ALA A 66 -3.99 -1.41 -6.84
N GLY A 67 -3.62 -0.84 -5.70
CA GLY A 67 -4.34 0.26 -5.05
C GLY A 67 -5.22 -0.14 -3.88
N ALA A 68 -5.19 -1.39 -3.42
CA ALA A 68 -5.76 -1.75 -2.13
C ALA A 68 -5.00 -1.02 -1.01
N THR A 69 -5.74 -0.53 -0.02
CA THR A 69 -5.19 0.39 0.99
C THR A 69 -5.42 -0.08 2.42
N HIS A 70 -6.46 -0.90 2.60
CA HIS A 70 -6.88 -1.43 3.89
C HIS A 70 -7.32 -2.86 3.70
N LEU A 71 -7.28 -3.61 4.78
CA LEU A 71 -7.87 -4.92 4.91
C LEU A 71 -8.75 -4.89 6.16
N THR A 72 -10.01 -5.27 5.99
CA THR A 72 -11.03 -5.27 7.03
C THR A 72 -11.10 -6.64 7.67
N VAL A 73 -11.26 -6.63 8.99
CA VAL A 73 -11.48 -7.84 9.77
C VAL A 73 -12.84 -7.68 10.44
N PRO A 74 -13.89 -8.34 9.94
CA PRO A 74 -15.20 -8.36 10.58
C PRO A 74 -15.11 -8.86 12.03
N GLU A 75 -16.03 -8.47 12.90
CA GLU A 75 -16.05 -8.91 14.30
C GLU A 75 -16.11 -10.44 14.44
N ASP A 76 -16.89 -11.11 13.58
CA ASP A 76 -16.98 -12.57 13.55
C ASP A 76 -15.64 -13.22 13.15
N THR A 77 -14.94 -12.62 12.19
CA THR A 77 -13.60 -13.04 11.75
C THR A 77 -12.58 -12.83 12.86
N LEU A 78 -12.65 -11.70 13.55
CA LEU A 78 -11.82 -11.40 14.71
C LEU A 78 -12.03 -12.43 15.83
N ALA A 79 -13.30 -12.70 16.19
CA ALA A 79 -13.65 -13.68 17.21
C ALA A 79 -13.15 -15.08 16.86
N ARG A 80 -13.29 -15.49 15.60
CA ARG A 80 -12.79 -16.76 15.09
C ARG A 80 -11.27 -16.85 15.18
N LEU A 81 -10.55 -15.81 14.76
CA LEU A 81 -9.08 -15.78 14.81
C LEU A 81 -8.56 -15.79 16.25
N MET A 82 -9.23 -15.10 17.18
CA MET A 82 -8.94 -15.17 18.61
C MET A 82 -9.17 -16.57 19.17
N ALA A 83 -10.29 -17.21 18.86
CA ALA A 83 -10.60 -18.57 19.31
C ALA A 83 -9.59 -19.62 18.78
N GLN A 84 -9.04 -19.39 17.58
CA GLN A 84 -8.00 -20.22 16.99
C GLN A 84 -6.59 -19.93 17.55
N GLY A 85 -6.42 -18.96 18.44
CA GLY A 85 -5.11 -18.52 18.95
C GLY A 85 -4.22 -17.89 17.88
N ARG A 86 -4.80 -17.44 16.76
CA ARG A 86 -4.08 -16.84 15.62
C ARG A 86 -3.92 -15.33 15.74
N LEU A 87 -4.54 -14.72 16.76
CA LEU A 87 -4.38 -13.33 17.13
C LEU A 87 -3.89 -13.21 18.57
N ALA A 88 -2.88 -12.37 18.77
CA ALA A 88 -2.46 -11.92 20.08
C ALA A 88 -2.92 -10.47 20.27
N VAL A 89 -3.80 -10.23 21.24
CA VAL A 89 -4.18 -8.87 21.62
C VAL A 89 -3.00 -8.26 22.38
N ALA A 90 -2.33 -7.29 21.76
CA ALA A 90 -1.30 -6.50 22.41
C ALA A 90 -1.92 -5.18 22.91
N VAL A 91 -2.09 -5.06 24.23
CA VAL A 91 -2.42 -3.76 24.84
C VAL A 91 -1.12 -3.00 25.08
N PRO A 92 -0.93 -1.82 24.49
CA PRO A 92 0.28 -1.05 24.72
C PRO A 92 0.37 -0.63 26.20
N VAL A 93 1.51 -0.92 26.84
CA VAL A 93 1.77 -0.60 28.26
C VAL A 93 1.94 0.91 28.48
N VAL A 94 2.27 1.65 27.42
CA VAL A 94 2.38 3.11 27.40
C VAL A 94 1.28 3.67 26.50
N PRO A 95 0.56 4.74 26.90
CA PRO A 95 -0.39 5.41 26.03
C PRO A 95 0.25 5.78 24.69
N LEU A 96 -0.42 5.49 23.59
CA LEU A 96 0.05 5.91 22.28
C LEU A 96 0.06 7.45 22.22
N PRO A 97 1.19 8.08 21.87
CA PRO A 97 1.30 9.54 21.86
C PRO A 97 0.42 10.21 20.79
N GLU A 98 0.06 9.44 19.76
CA GLU A 98 -0.85 9.84 18.69
C GLU A 98 -1.77 8.65 18.35
N PRO A 99 -2.99 8.89 17.86
CA PRO A 99 -3.83 7.82 17.32
C PRO A 99 -3.07 7.07 16.21
N PRO A 100 -3.22 5.74 16.11
CA PRO A 100 -2.58 4.98 15.04
C PRO A 100 -3.03 5.55 13.70
N ARG A 101 -2.08 5.80 12.80
CA ARG A 101 -2.39 6.26 11.45
C ARG A 101 -3.22 5.18 10.76
N VAL A 102 -4.48 5.49 10.49
CA VAL A 102 -5.34 4.66 9.64
C VAL A 102 -4.58 4.41 8.32
N ALA A 103 -4.53 3.16 7.84
CA ALA A 103 -3.86 2.74 6.59
C ALA A 103 -2.36 2.38 6.64
N ARG A 104 -1.74 2.09 7.80
CA ARG A 104 -0.40 1.49 7.82
C ARG A 104 -0.40 0.11 8.48
N TRP A 105 -0.13 -0.90 7.65
CA TRP A 105 0.25 -2.26 8.02
C TRP A 105 1.72 -2.28 8.36
#